data_AF-A0A848W6F4-F1
#
_entry.id   AF-A0A848W6F4-F1
#
_cell.length_a   1.000
_cell.length_b   1.000
_cell.length_c   1.000
_cell.angle_alpha   90.00
_cell.angle_beta   90.00
_cell.angle_gamma   90.00
#
_symmetry.space_group_name_H-M   'P 1'
#
loop_
_entity.id
_entity.type
_entity.pdbx_description
1 polymer ?
#
loop_
_entity_poly.entity_id
_entity_poly.type
_entity_poly.pdbx_seq_one_letter_code
_entity_poly.pdbx_strand_id
1 'polypeptide(L)'
;MGVEPDTQTGALPVFETGPDQDAALKAVTDELTDKGFVVAQMDKVVNWARAGSMWPMTFGLACCAVEMMHTAASRYDLDRFGVVFRPSPRQSDVMIVAGTLTNKMAPALRKVYDQMAEPRWVISMGSCANGGGYYHYS
;
A
#
# COMPACT_ATOMS: atom_id res chain seq x y z
N MET A 1 -1.80 43.90 18.17
CA MET A 1 -0.77 42.92 17.78
C MET A 1 -0.75 42.93 16.26
N GLY A 2 -0.02 43.90 15.71
CA GLY A 2 0.07 44.10 14.27
C GLY A 2 1.07 43.11 13.68
N VAL A 3 0.69 42.53 12.55
CA VAL A 3 1.60 42.25 11.46
C VAL A 3 0.91 42.84 10.23
N GLU A 4 1.45 43.95 9.75
CA GLU A 4 0.97 44.61 8.54
C GLU A 4 1.20 43.70 7.31
N PRO A 5 0.35 43.79 6.27
CA PRO A 5 0.58 43.08 5.04
C PRO A 5 1.74 43.75 4.31
N ASP A 6 2.91 43.11 4.27
CA ASP A 6 4.05 43.61 3.50
C ASP A 6 3.61 43.75 2.04
N THR A 7 3.48 45.00 1.63
CA THR A 7 3.00 45.41 0.33
C THR A 7 4.19 45.30 -0.62
N GLN A 8 4.59 44.08 -0.95
CA GLN A 8 5.49 43.85 -2.07
C GLN A 8 4.66 43.79 -3.34
N THR A 9 4.35 45.00 -3.82
CA THR A 9 4.13 45.32 -5.22
C THR A 9 5.43 45.04 -5.99
N GLY A 10 5.81 43.76 -6.05
CA GLY A 10 6.90 43.25 -6.86
C GLY A 10 6.26 42.22 -7.77
N ALA A 11 6.27 42.52 -9.07
CA ALA A 11 5.80 41.58 -10.08
C ALA A 11 6.27 40.16 -9.73
N LEU A 12 5.36 39.17 -9.77
CA LEU A 12 5.74 37.78 -10.07
C LEU A 12 6.85 37.88 -11.11
N PRO A 13 7.99 37.17 -11.02
CA PRO A 13 9.01 37.28 -12.05
C PRO A 13 8.33 36.93 -13.37
N VAL A 14 7.91 37.97 -14.09
CA VAL A 14 7.44 37.91 -15.45
C VAL A 14 8.75 37.70 -16.14
N PHE A 15 9.18 36.45 -16.20
CA PHE A 15 10.32 36.11 -17.01
C PHE A 15 10.03 36.77 -18.37
N GLU A 16 10.95 37.55 -18.93
CA GLU A 16 10.69 38.20 -20.20
C GLU A 16 10.49 37.11 -21.25
N THR A 17 9.39 37.15 -22.02
CA THR A 17 9.15 36.16 -23.08
C THR A 17 10.25 36.28 -24.13
N GLY A 18 11.26 35.43 -24.00
CA GLY A 18 12.52 35.51 -24.74
C GLY A 18 13.41 34.29 -24.51
N PRO A 19 14.53 34.16 -25.25
CA PRO A 19 15.38 32.97 -25.28
C PRO A 19 15.94 32.54 -23.91
N ASP A 20 16.02 33.46 -22.94
CA ASP A 20 16.46 33.18 -21.58
C ASP A 20 15.40 32.43 -20.74
N GLN A 21 14.10 32.63 -21.01
CA GLN A 21 13.02 31.79 -20.44
C GLN A 21 13.13 30.36 -20.94
N ASP A 22 13.32 30.19 -22.26
CA ASP A 22 13.39 28.87 -22.88
C ASP A 22 14.59 28.10 -22.35
N ALA A 23 15.73 28.76 -22.11
CA ALA A 23 16.92 28.14 -21.51
C ALA A 23 16.68 27.70 -20.06
N ALA A 24 16.03 28.54 -19.24
CA ALA A 24 15.68 28.21 -17.86
C ALA A 24 14.65 27.06 -17.79
N LEU A 25 13.62 27.08 -18.65
CA LEU A 25 12.64 26.01 -18.78
C LEU A 25 13.29 24.70 -19.25
N LYS A 26 14.25 24.76 -20.18
CA LYS A 26 14.98 23.57 -20.65
C LYS A 26 15.84 22.96 -19.55
N ALA A 27 16.56 23.78 -18.77
CA ALA A 27 17.36 23.31 -17.65
C ALA A 27 16.50 22.67 -16.54
N VAL A 28 15.36 23.28 -16.22
CA VAL A 28 14.39 22.70 -15.27
C VAL A 28 13.76 21.43 -15.82
N THR A 29 13.45 21.38 -17.12
CA THR A 29 12.91 20.18 -17.78
C THR A 29 13.93 19.05 -17.83
N ASP A 30 15.19 19.34 -18.11
CA ASP A 30 16.28 18.36 -18.11
C ASP A 30 16.54 17.83 -16.69
N GLU A 31 16.58 18.70 -15.67
CA GLU A 31 16.67 18.27 -14.27
C GLU A 31 15.45 17.44 -13.84
N LEU A 32 14.23 17.82 -14.23
CA LEU A 32 13.01 17.05 -13.95
C LEU A 32 12.99 15.73 -14.70
N THR A 33 13.55 15.67 -15.91
CA THR A 33 13.65 14.44 -16.70
C THR A 33 14.65 13.47 -16.08
N ASP A 34 15.83 13.94 -15.68
CA ASP A 34 16.85 13.10 -15.07
C ASP A 34 16.46 12.66 -13.65
N LYS A 35 16.08 13.61 -12.78
CA LYS A 35 15.65 13.29 -11.40
C LYS A 35 14.35 12.48 -11.41
N GLY A 36 13.41 12.82 -12.28
CA GLY A 36 12.15 12.09 -12.44
C GLY A 36 12.35 10.67 -12.97
N PHE A 37 13.28 10.47 -13.90
CA PHE A 37 13.63 9.13 -14.38
C PHE A 37 14.26 8.29 -13.26
N VAL A 38 15.23 8.83 -12.52
CA VAL A 38 15.89 8.11 -11.42
C VAL A 38 14.90 7.73 -10.31
N VAL A 39 14.06 8.66 -9.86
CA VAL A 39 13.03 8.39 -8.85
C VAL A 39 12.05 7.33 -9.35
N ALA A 40 11.58 7.44 -10.60
CA ALA A 40 10.68 6.44 -11.18
C ALA A 40 11.31 5.05 -11.28
N GLN A 41 12.60 4.93 -11.59
CA GLN A 41 13.29 3.63 -11.59
C GLN A 41 13.47 3.09 -10.16
N MET A 42 13.78 3.95 -9.19
CA MET A 42 13.87 3.54 -7.78
C MET A 42 12.52 3.05 -7.25
N ASP A 43 11.43 3.76 -7.55
CA ASP A 43 10.07 3.36 -7.17
C ASP A 43 9.69 2.01 -7.79
N LYS A 44 10.06 1.77 -9.06
CA LYS A 44 9.84 0.46 -9.71
C LYS A 44 10.56 -0.66 -8.97
N VAL A 45 11.81 -0.45 -8.57
CA VAL A 45 12.60 -1.46 -7.85
C VAL A 45 12.02 -1.73 -6.47
N VAL A 46 11.63 -0.69 -5.72
CA VAL A 46 11.02 -0.82 -4.39
C VAL A 46 9.68 -1.57 -4.47
N ASN A 47 8.83 -1.23 -5.45
CA ASN A 47 7.55 -1.89 -5.63
C ASN A 47 7.70 -3.33 -6.11
N TRP A 48 8.68 -3.62 -6.97
CA TRP A 48 9.02 -4.98 -7.36
C TRP A 48 9.48 -5.82 -6.15
N ALA A 49 10.34 -5.27 -5.31
CA ALA A 49 10.82 -5.96 -4.11
C ALA A 49 9.67 -6.28 -3.13
N ARG A 50 8.76 -5.32 -2.91
CA ARG A 50 7.57 -5.50 -2.05
C ARG A 50 6.60 -6.54 -2.63
N ALA A 51 6.29 -6.45 -3.92
CA ALA A 51 5.35 -7.37 -4.57
C ALA A 51 5.92 -8.80 -4.69
N GLY A 52 7.24 -8.96 -4.80
CA GLY A 52 7.91 -10.25 -4.94
C GLY A 52 8.18 -11.00 -3.63
N SER A 53 7.87 -10.42 -2.46
CA SER A 53 8.18 -11.02 -1.16
C SER A 53 7.12 -10.77 -0.08
N MET A 54 5.84 -10.95 -0.45
CA MET A 54 4.74 -10.71 0.49
C MET A 54 4.63 -11.83 1.51
N TRP A 55 4.64 -11.52 2.80
CA TRP A 55 4.55 -12.48 3.91
C TRP A 55 3.20 -12.37 4.61
N PRO A 56 2.18 -13.09 4.13
CA PRO A 56 0.86 -13.01 4.70
C PRO A 56 0.78 -13.65 6.08
N MET A 57 0.14 -12.94 6.99
CA MET A 57 -0.46 -13.55 8.18
C MET A 57 -1.90 -13.95 7.88
N THR A 58 -2.25 -15.18 8.27
CA THR A 58 -3.56 -15.75 7.98
C THR A 58 -4.51 -15.56 9.16
N PHE A 59 -5.68 -15.01 8.88
CA PHE A 59 -6.79 -14.93 9.81
C PHE A 59 -7.86 -15.94 9.35
N GLY A 60 -7.57 -17.22 9.56
CA GLY A 60 -8.45 -18.32 9.18
C GLY A 60 -9.62 -18.49 10.14
N LEU A 61 -10.76 -17.84 9.86
CA LEU A 61 -11.93 -17.79 10.75
C LEU A 61 -12.99 -18.84 10.43
N ALA A 62 -13.17 -19.20 9.16
CA ALA A 62 -14.22 -20.11 8.71
C ALA A 62 -13.76 -20.94 7.49
N CYS A 63 -14.70 -21.36 6.64
CA CYS A 63 -14.44 -22.21 5.48
C CYS A 63 -13.31 -21.71 4.59
N CYS A 64 -13.26 -20.41 4.28
CA CYS A 64 -12.22 -19.81 3.42
C CYS A 64 -10.77 -20.07 3.89
N ALA A 65 -10.57 -20.42 5.17
CA ALA A 65 -9.26 -20.85 5.67
C ALA A 65 -8.79 -22.15 4.99
N VAL A 66 -9.70 -23.07 4.69
CA VAL A 66 -9.39 -24.33 4.00
C VAL A 66 -9.05 -24.07 2.54
N GLU A 67 -9.78 -23.19 1.85
CA GLU A 67 -9.38 -22.75 0.52
C GLU A 67 -8.01 -22.07 0.53
N MET A 68 -7.68 -21.31 1.57
CA MET A 68 -6.34 -20.72 1.73
C MET A 68 -5.25 -21.79 1.95
N MET A 69 -5.54 -22.86 2.69
CA MET A 69 -4.62 -23.99 2.82
C MET A 69 -4.42 -24.71 1.48
N HIS A 70 -5.48 -24.82 0.66
CA HIS A 70 -5.37 -25.37 -0.67
C HIS A 70 -4.56 -24.47 -1.63
N THR A 71 -4.64 -23.14 -1.51
CA THR A 71 -3.76 -22.25 -2.29
C THR A 71 -2.30 -22.38 -1.86
N ALA A 72 -2.05 -22.66 -0.59
CA ALA A 72 -0.72 -22.98 -0.06
C ALA A 72 -0.19 -24.37 -0.48
N ALA A 73 -1.09 -25.29 -0.83
CA ALA A 73 -0.71 -26.67 -1.16
C ALA A 73 0.01 -26.77 -2.51
N SER A 74 0.72 -27.87 -2.73
CA SER A 74 1.65 -28.10 -3.85
C SER A 74 1.08 -27.81 -5.25
N ARG A 75 -0.24 -27.92 -5.45
CA ARG A 75 -0.87 -27.60 -6.74
C ARG A 75 -0.78 -26.10 -7.07
N TYR A 76 -1.05 -25.24 -6.10
CA TYR A 76 -1.10 -23.79 -6.30
C TYR A 76 0.09 -23.05 -5.73
N ASP A 77 0.82 -23.68 -4.81
CA ASP A 77 2.13 -23.32 -4.26
C ASP A 77 2.41 -21.82 -4.29
N LEU A 78 1.91 -21.11 -3.28
CA LEU A 78 2.12 -19.67 -3.12
C LEU A 78 3.59 -19.31 -2.89
N ASP A 79 4.42 -20.25 -2.41
CA ASP A 79 5.85 -20.02 -2.16
C ASP A 79 6.59 -19.64 -3.46
N ARG A 80 6.13 -20.12 -4.62
CA ARG A 80 6.69 -19.74 -5.94
C ARG A 80 6.65 -18.23 -6.22
N PHE A 81 5.70 -17.53 -5.60
CA PHE A 81 5.53 -16.08 -5.76
C PHE A 81 6.22 -15.29 -4.64
N GLY A 82 7.08 -15.95 -3.84
CA GLY A 82 7.71 -15.36 -2.66
C GLY A 82 6.74 -15.17 -1.49
N VAL A 83 5.60 -15.88 -1.51
CA VAL A 83 4.53 -15.74 -0.52
C VAL A 83 4.65 -16.80 0.55
N VAL A 84 5.12 -16.39 1.73
CA VAL A 84 5.36 -17.28 2.88
C VAL A 84 4.41 -16.96 4.02
N PHE A 85 3.65 -17.95 4.47
CA PHE A 85 2.75 -17.79 5.60
C PHE A 85 3.53 -17.63 6.91
N ARG A 86 3.42 -16.45 7.53
CA ARG A 86 4.05 -16.12 8.80
C ARG A 86 2.98 -15.84 9.87
N PRO A 87 2.93 -16.61 10.97
CA PRO A 87 1.89 -16.46 11.99
C PRO A 87 2.10 -15.23 12.89
N SER A 88 3.25 -14.54 12.81
CA SER A 88 3.55 -13.39 13.63
C SER A 88 3.15 -12.07 12.93
N PRO A 89 2.24 -11.26 13.50
CA PRO A 89 1.79 -10.01 12.87
C PRO A 89 2.90 -8.95 12.74
N ARG A 90 3.93 -9.03 13.58
CA ARG A 90 5.05 -8.07 13.59
C ARG A 90 6.03 -8.25 12.41
N GLN A 91 5.99 -9.41 11.75
CA GLN A 91 6.88 -9.73 10.62
C GLN A 91 6.10 -9.85 9.31
N SER A 92 4.77 -9.84 9.35
CA SER A 92 3.91 -9.93 8.19
C SER A 92 3.56 -8.54 7.65
N ASP A 93 3.50 -8.42 6.35
CA ASP A 93 3.11 -7.23 5.62
C ASP A 93 1.66 -7.30 5.14
N VAL A 94 1.14 -8.48 4.83
CA VAL A 94 -0.24 -8.70 4.38
C VAL A 94 -1.04 -9.45 5.45
N MET A 95 -2.28 -9.03 5.71
CA MET A 95 -3.23 -9.78 6.52
C MET A 95 -4.35 -10.33 5.63
N ILE A 96 -4.51 -11.64 5.59
CA ILE A 96 -5.61 -12.30 4.85
C ILE A 96 -6.73 -12.65 5.83
N VAL A 97 -7.87 -11.97 5.70
CA VAL A 97 -9.08 -12.23 6.50
C VAL A 97 -9.93 -13.26 5.78
N ALA A 98 -9.86 -14.52 6.21
CA ALA A 98 -10.52 -15.63 5.52
C ALA A 98 -11.67 -16.20 6.34
N GLY A 99 -12.88 -15.78 5.96
CA GLY A 99 -14.13 -16.26 6.55
C GLY A 99 -14.89 -15.21 7.33
N THR A 100 -15.90 -15.66 8.08
CA THR A 100 -16.84 -14.77 8.76
C THR A 100 -16.20 -14.06 9.95
N LEU A 101 -16.22 -12.73 9.94
CA LEU A 101 -15.84 -11.90 11.07
C LEU A 101 -17.04 -11.71 12.01
N THR A 102 -16.94 -12.22 13.23
CA THR A 102 -18.00 -12.05 14.24
C THR A 102 -17.76 -10.82 15.10
N ASN A 103 -18.83 -10.26 15.68
CA ASN A 103 -18.76 -9.09 16.57
C ASN A 103 -17.77 -9.27 17.74
N LYS A 104 -17.69 -10.49 18.28
CA LYS A 104 -16.75 -10.82 19.36
C LYS A 104 -15.28 -10.87 18.88
N MET A 105 -15.05 -11.22 17.62
CA MET A 105 -13.70 -11.35 17.04
C MET A 105 -13.17 -10.01 16.50
N ALA A 106 -14.04 -9.08 16.13
CA ALA A 106 -13.68 -7.74 15.63
C ALA A 106 -12.60 -7.00 16.45
N PRO A 107 -12.67 -6.90 17.80
CA PRO A 107 -11.62 -6.22 18.57
C PRO A 107 -10.28 -6.95 18.54
N ALA A 108 -10.28 -8.28 18.48
CA ALA A 108 -9.05 -9.06 18.38
C ALA A 108 -8.37 -8.87 17.02
N LEU A 109 -9.16 -8.89 15.93
CA LEU A 109 -8.66 -8.60 14.59
C LEU A 109 -8.06 -7.20 14.51
N ARG A 110 -8.74 -6.19 15.06
CA ARG A 110 -8.24 -4.81 15.06
C ARG A 110 -6.91 -4.70 15.81
N LYS A 111 -6.80 -5.32 16.99
CA LYS A 111 -5.58 -5.34 17.78
C LYS A 111 -4.40 -5.96 17.04
N VAL A 112 -4.64 -7.02 16.28
CA VAL A 112 -3.59 -7.68 15.50
C VAL A 112 -3.16 -6.82 14.32
N TYR A 113 -4.12 -6.21 13.61
CA TYR A 113 -3.84 -5.26 12.54
C TYR A 113 -3.01 -4.06 13.02
N ASP A 114 -3.32 -3.53 14.20
CA ASP A 114 -2.59 -2.41 14.82
C ASP A 114 -1.14 -2.76 15.21
N GLN A 115 -0.80 -4.06 15.32
CA GLN A 115 0.55 -4.53 15.64
C GLN A 115 1.42 -4.79 14.41
N MET A 116 0.88 -4.67 13.20
CA MET A 116 1.61 -4.87 11.95
C MET A 116 2.48 -3.66 11.60
N ALA A 117 3.68 -3.92 11.09
CA ALA A 117 4.60 -2.87 10.63
C ALA A 117 4.10 -2.21 9.33
N GLU A 118 4.50 -0.97 9.08
CA GLU A 118 4.25 -0.32 7.79
C GLU A 118 5.36 -0.66 6.79
N PRO A 119 5.04 -0.94 5.51
CA PRO A 119 3.72 -0.92 4.86
C PRO A 119 2.88 -2.19 5.14
N ARG A 120 1.59 -2.01 5.43
CA ARG A 120 0.65 -3.12 5.69
C ARG A 120 -0.52 -3.12 4.71
N TRP A 121 -0.96 -4.31 4.31
CA TRP A 121 -2.11 -4.51 3.43
C TRP A 121 -3.10 -5.52 4.00
N VAL A 122 -4.35 -5.46 3.55
CA VAL A 122 -5.40 -6.39 3.97
C VAL A 122 -6.09 -6.96 2.74
N ILE A 123 -6.18 -8.29 2.68
CA ILE A 123 -6.97 -9.01 1.68
C ILE A 123 -8.19 -9.56 2.40
N SER A 124 -9.37 -9.13 1.98
CA SER A 124 -10.63 -9.71 2.42
C SER A 124 -10.97 -10.91 1.54
N MET A 125 -11.03 -12.10 2.12
CA MET A 125 -11.18 -13.37 1.40
C MET A 125 -12.53 -14.01 1.72
N GLY A 126 -13.38 -14.06 0.69
CA GLY A 126 -14.72 -14.64 0.74
C GLY A 126 -15.82 -13.60 0.97
N SER A 127 -17.05 -13.95 0.58
CA SER A 127 -18.21 -13.06 0.69
C SER A 127 -18.48 -12.63 2.14
N CYS A 128 -18.25 -13.53 3.11
CA CYS A 128 -18.43 -13.25 4.53
C CYS A 128 -17.51 -12.13 5.04
N ALA A 129 -16.25 -12.11 4.62
CA ALA A 129 -15.30 -11.07 5.01
C ALA A 129 -15.52 -9.76 4.23
N ASN A 130 -15.94 -9.84 2.96
CA ASN A 130 -16.13 -8.68 2.09
C ASN A 130 -17.31 -7.79 2.50
N GLY A 131 -18.39 -8.39 3.00
CA GLY A 131 -19.61 -7.64 3.33
C GLY A 131 -20.63 -8.42 4.16
N GLY A 132 -20.19 -9.38 4.98
CA GLY A 132 -21.07 -10.25 5.78
C GLY A 132 -21.59 -11.47 5.02
N GLY A 133 -21.70 -11.40 3.69
CA GLY A 133 -21.98 -12.55 2.83
C GLY A 133 -23.29 -13.24 3.20
N TYR A 134 -23.24 -14.55 3.40
CA TYR A 134 -24.42 -15.33 3.82
C TYR A 134 -24.97 -14.90 5.18
N TYR A 135 -24.12 -14.32 6.05
CA TYR A 135 -24.47 -13.86 7.38
C TYR A 135 -24.65 -12.34 7.43
N HIS A 136 -25.00 -11.68 6.32
CA HIS A 136 -25.15 -10.22 6.30
C HIS A 136 -26.24 -9.69 7.27
N TYR A 137 -27.29 -10.48 7.50
CA TYR A 137 -28.43 -10.11 8.37
C TYR A 137 -28.38 -10.77 9.75
N SER A 138 -27.25 -11.38 10.15
CA SER A 138 -27.08 -12.02 11.46
C SER A 138 -26.68 -11.03 12.56
#